data_AF-A0A270B7M7-F1
#
_entry.id   AF-A0A270B7M7-F1
#
_cell.length_a   1.000
_cell.length_b   1.000
_cell.length_c   1.000
_cell.angle_alpha   90.00
_cell.angle_beta   90.00
_cell.angle_gamma   90.00
#
_symmetry.space_group_name_H-M   'P 1'
#
loop_
_entity.id
_entity.type
_entity.pdbx_description
1 polymer ?
#
loop_
_entity_poly.entity_id
_entity_poly.type
_entity_poly.pdbx_seq_one_letter_code
_entity_poly.pdbx_strand_id
1 'polypeptide(L)'
;MRARKKTPRKWLCGEIIPNNEAGLIEIATFRGWFWHNRLHKPVHSIAICNMSLSTIISLLRGGRIHRATINPEWIEFERKKFLDLPQGARLEIADFSEAGVPA
;
A
#
# COMPACT_ATOMS: atom_id res chain seq x y z
N MET A 1 -7.16 23.64 23.22
CA MET A 1 -7.30 22.24 22.76
C MET A 1 -6.06 21.84 21.97
N ARG A 2 -5.27 20.84 22.41
CA ARG A 2 -4.20 20.30 21.56
C ARG A 2 -4.87 19.52 20.43
N ALA A 3 -4.81 20.05 19.21
CA ALA A 3 -5.24 19.32 18.03
C ALA A 3 -4.47 17.99 17.98
N ARG A 4 -5.16 16.88 18.20
CA ARG A 4 -4.59 15.54 18.07
C ARG A 4 -4.23 15.41 16.59
N LYS A 5 -2.94 15.54 16.23
CA LYS A 5 -2.49 15.33 14.85
C LYS A 5 -2.99 13.94 14.44
N LYS A 6 -3.95 13.89 13.52
CA LYS A 6 -4.48 12.61 13.01
C LYS A 6 -3.31 11.87 12.38
N THR A 7 -3.16 10.59 12.71
CA THR A 7 -2.19 9.72 12.06
C THR A 7 -2.43 9.78 10.54
N PRO A 8 -1.41 10.11 9.73
CA PRO A 8 -1.55 10.13 8.28
C PRO A 8 -1.95 8.74 7.77
N ARG A 9 -2.70 8.69 6.67
CA ARG A 9 -3.08 7.41 6.06
C ARG A 9 -1.85 6.79 5.40
N LYS A 10 -1.63 5.48 5.59
CA LYS A 10 -0.52 4.74 4.95
C LYS A 10 -0.58 4.71 3.42
N TRP A 11 -1.76 4.44 2.86
CA TRP A 11 -1.95 4.26 1.42
C TRP A 11 -2.75 5.41 0.82
N LEU A 12 -2.32 5.90 -0.34
CA LEU A 12 -3.00 6.89 -1.14
C LEU A 12 -3.46 6.27 -2.46
N CYS A 13 -4.45 6.91 -3.08
CA CYS A 13 -4.83 6.62 -4.46
C CYS A 13 -3.69 7.06 -5.38
N GLY A 14 -3.06 6.11 -6.04
CA GLY A 14 -2.04 6.36 -7.05
C GLY A 14 -2.64 6.44 -8.45
N GLU A 15 -1.80 6.14 -9.42
CA GLU A 15 -2.12 6.17 -10.84
C GLU A 15 -3.19 5.16 -11.21
N ILE A 16 -3.93 5.48 -12.27
CA ILE A 16 -4.94 4.60 -12.85
C ILE A 16 -4.24 3.42 -13.51
N ILE A 17 -4.74 2.21 -13.27
CA ILE A 17 -4.31 1.02 -13.99
C ILE A 17 -5.03 1.03 -15.36
N PRO A 18 -4.31 0.87 -16.48
CA PRO A 18 -4.93 0.92 -17.79
C PRO A 18 -5.92 -0.23 -17.98
N ASN A 19 -7.08 0.05 -18.58
CA ASN A 19 -8.09 -0.97 -18.89
C ASN A 19 -7.74 -1.70 -20.20
N ASN A 20 -6.61 -2.40 -20.21
CA ASN A 20 -6.11 -3.20 -21.33
C ASN A 20 -5.32 -4.41 -20.81
N GLU A 21 -4.71 -5.17 -21.72
CA GLU A 21 -3.91 -6.34 -21.38
C GLU A 21 -2.80 -6.04 -20.36
N ALA A 22 -2.10 -4.91 -20.50
CA ALA A 22 -1.03 -4.52 -19.58
C ALA A 22 -1.54 -4.33 -18.14
N GLY A 23 -2.74 -3.75 -17.96
CA GLY A 23 -3.33 -3.60 -16.63
C GLY A 23 -3.78 -4.92 -16.00
N LEU A 24 -4.25 -5.87 -16.82
CA LEU A 24 -4.58 -7.22 -16.35
C LEU A 24 -3.32 -7.98 -15.93
N ILE A 25 -2.24 -7.88 -16.72
CA ILE A 25 -0.94 -8.46 -16.38
C ILE A 25 -0.39 -7.84 -15.08
N GLU A 26 -0.50 -6.53 -14.92
CA GLU A 26 -0.08 -5.86 -13.69
C GLU A 26 -0.82 -6.41 -12.46
N ILE A 27 -2.15 -6.54 -12.52
CA ILE A 27 -2.94 -7.12 -11.42
C ILE A 27 -2.54 -8.56 -11.13
N ALA A 28 -2.32 -9.37 -12.17
CA ALA A 28 -1.99 -10.78 -12.03
C ALA A 28 -0.57 -11.02 -11.46
N THR A 29 0.38 -10.14 -11.78
CA THR A 29 1.80 -10.31 -11.43
C THR A 29 2.20 -9.55 -10.17
N PHE A 30 1.57 -8.41 -9.88
CA PHE A 30 1.91 -7.59 -8.73
C PHE A 30 1.43 -8.22 -7.42
N ARG A 31 2.38 -8.43 -6.49
CA ARG A 31 2.09 -8.91 -5.13
C ARG A 31 2.17 -7.76 -4.14
N GLY A 32 1.04 -7.09 -3.95
CA GLY A 32 0.98 -5.96 -3.04
C GLY A 32 -0.42 -5.37 -2.92
N TRP A 33 -0.47 -4.08 -2.62
CA TRP A 33 -1.70 -3.35 -2.37
C TRP A 33 -2.09 -2.51 -3.59
N PHE A 34 -3.38 -2.53 -3.90
CA PHE A 34 -4.03 -1.61 -4.83
C PHE A 34 -4.98 -0.70 -4.06
N TRP A 35 -5.34 0.44 -4.64
CA TRP A 35 -6.30 1.36 -4.05
C TRP A 35 -7.68 1.18 -4.69
N HIS A 36 -8.68 0.86 -3.87
CA HIS A 36 -10.07 0.79 -4.33
C HIS A 36 -10.73 2.16 -4.14
N ASN A 37 -10.94 2.89 -5.23
CA ASN A 37 -11.39 4.28 -5.22
C ASN A 37 -12.75 4.45 -4.52
N ARG A 38 -13.77 3.66 -4.90
CA ARG A 38 -15.11 3.71 -4.27
C ARG A 38 -15.12 3.40 -2.77
N LEU A 39 -14.27 2.49 -2.32
CA LEU A 39 -14.20 2.09 -0.91
C LEU A 39 -13.27 3.01 -0.11
N HIS A 40 -12.50 3.87 -0.80
CA HIS A 40 -11.41 4.68 -0.25
C HIS A 40 -10.47 3.89 0.67
N LYS A 41 -10.11 2.66 0.25
CA LYS A 41 -9.33 1.70 1.05
C LYS A 41 -8.34 0.92 0.17
N PRO A 42 -7.21 0.49 0.75
CA PRO A 42 -6.31 -0.44 0.09
C PRO A 42 -6.94 -1.84 0.02
N VAL A 43 -6.72 -2.57 -1.06
CA VAL A 43 -7.14 -3.96 -1.28
C VAL A 43 -5.92 -4.74 -1.77
N HIS A 44 -5.68 -5.89 -1.16
CA HIS A 44 -4.53 -6.73 -1.52
C HIS A 44 -4.77 -7.43 -2.87
N SER A 45 -3.72 -7.61 -3.67
CA SER A 45 -3.82 -8.20 -5.01
C SER A 45 -4.49 -9.59 -5.01
N ILE A 46 -4.20 -10.42 -4.00
CA ILE A 46 -4.89 -11.72 -3.78
C ILE A 46 -6.41 -11.59 -3.81
N ALA A 47 -6.98 -10.57 -3.15
CA ALA A 47 -8.42 -10.38 -3.11
C ALA A 47 -8.99 -9.98 -4.48
N ILE A 48 -8.21 -9.28 -5.30
CA ILE A 48 -8.59 -8.90 -6.67
C ILE A 48 -8.47 -10.11 -7.59
N CYS A 49 -7.39 -10.89 -7.49
CA CYS A 49 -7.18 -12.09 -8.30
C CYS A 49 -8.18 -13.22 -7.99
N ASN A 50 -8.82 -13.20 -6.81
CA ASN A 50 -9.92 -14.11 -6.48
C ASN A 50 -11.27 -13.71 -7.10
N MET A 51 -11.36 -12.55 -7.77
CA MET A 51 -12.58 -12.13 -8.49
C MET A 51 -12.62 -12.75 -9.89
N SER A 52 -13.81 -12.80 -10.49
CA SER A 52 -13.92 -13.18 -11.90
C SER A 52 -13.21 -12.16 -12.81
N LEU A 53 -12.67 -12.62 -13.93
CA LEU A 53 -12.03 -11.73 -14.92
C LEU A 53 -12.97 -10.61 -15.38
N SER A 54 -14.26 -10.91 -15.59
CA SER A 54 -15.29 -9.92 -15.94
C SER A 54 -15.48 -8.84 -14.86
N THR A 55 -15.33 -9.21 -13.59
CA THR A 55 -15.39 -8.27 -12.47
C THR A 55 -14.18 -7.35 -12.50
N ILE A 56 -12.97 -7.91 -12.65
CA ILE A 56 -11.72 -7.14 -12.73
C ILE A 56 -11.78 -6.13 -13.88
N ILE A 57 -12.19 -6.56 -15.07
CA ILE A 57 -12.38 -5.67 -16.24
C ILE A 57 -13.39 -4.57 -15.94
N SER A 58 -14.51 -4.91 -15.31
CA SER A 58 -15.53 -3.91 -14.94
C SER A 58 -15.01 -2.88 -13.93
N LEU A 59 -14.18 -3.31 -12.97
CA LEU A 59 -13.55 -2.43 -12.00
C LEU A 59 -12.51 -1.52 -12.66
N LEU A 60 -11.70 -2.03 -13.60
CA LEU A 60 -10.74 -1.25 -14.37
C LEU A 60 -11.42 -0.23 -15.27
N ARG A 61 -12.42 -0.66 -16.06
CA ARG A 61 -13.22 0.23 -16.92
C ARG A 61 -13.89 1.35 -16.11
N GLY A 62 -14.30 1.04 -14.89
CA GLY A 62 -14.91 2.00 -13.98
C GLY A 62 -13.93 2.87 -13.19
N GLY A 63 -12.61 2.77 -13.42
CA GLY A 63 -11.60 3.49 -12.65
C GLY A 63 -11.70 3.23 -11.14
N ARG A 64 -12.07 2.00 -10.76
CA ARG A 64 -12.30 1.64 -9.34
C ARG A 64 -11.06 1.09 -8.67
N ILE A 65 -10.11 0.57 -9.44
CA ILE A 65 -8.82 0.08 -8.95
C ILE A 65 -7.72 0.97 -9.51
N HIS A 66 -6.87 1.46 -8.61
CA HIS A 66 -5.68 2.25 -8.90
C HIS A 66 -4.47 1.58 -8.26
N ARG A 67 -3.26 1.98 -8.65
CA ARG A 67 -2.06 1.66 -7.88
C ARG A 67 -2.19 2.23 -6.47
N ALA A 68 -1.69 1.52 -5.46
CA ALA A 68 -1.57 2.10 -4.12
C ALA A 68 -0.20 2.74 -3.96
N THR A 69 -0.17 4.03 -3.62
CA THR A 69 1.08 4.73 -3.31
C THR A 69 1.23 4.87 -1.81
N ILE A 70 2.42 4.64 -1.27
CA ILE A 70 2.69 4.89 0.15
C ILE A 70 2.71 6.40 0.37
N ASN A 71 1.96 6.88 1.37
CA ASN A 71 1.94 8.29 1.76
C ASN A 71 3.31 8.70 2.36
N PRO A 72 4.01 9.70 1.81
CA PRO A 72 5.26 10.20 2.37
C PRO A 72 5.12 10.66 3.83
N GLU A 73 4.00 11.31 4.17
CA GLU A 73 3.74 11.77 5.54
C GLU A 73 3.62 10.60 6.52
N TRP A 74 3.12 9.45 6.06
CA TRP A 74 3.06 8.25 6.88
C TRP A 74 4.45 7.65 7.12
N ILE A 75 5.33 7.70 6.12
CA ILE A 75 6.73 7.29 6.28
C ILE A 75 7.41 8.17 7.31
N GLU A 76 7.26 9.50 7.22
CA GLU A 76 7.83 10.43 8.20
C GLU A 76 7.26 10.24 9.61
N PHE A 77 5.95 9.98 9.70
CA PHE A 77 5.29 9.68 10.97
C PHE A 77 5.86 8.41 11.62
N GLU A 78 6.00 7.31 10.88
CA GLU A 78 6.58 6.07 11.41
C GLU A 78 8.08 6.24 11.73
N ARG A 79 8.84 6.97 10.91
CA ARG A 79 10.24 7.29 11.20
C ARG A 79 10.39 8.06 12.51
N LYS A 80 9.56 9.07 12.74
CA LYS A 80 9.57 9.83 13.99
C LYS A 80 9.21 8.94 15.18
N LYS A 81 8.16 8.13 15.05
CA LYS A 81 7.74 7.18 16.07
C LYS A 81 8.86 6.18 16.41
N PHE A 82 9.61 5.73 15.40
CA PHE A 82 10.77 4.87 15.59
C PHE A 82 11.90 5.59 16.35
N LEU A 83 12.21 6.83 15.99
CA LEU A 83 13.25 7.63 16.68
C LEU A 83 12.90 7.93 18.14
N ASP A 84 11.61 8.06 18.45
CA ASP A 84 11.10 8.28 19.80
C ASP A 84 11.19 7.01 20.68
N LEU A 85 11.54 5.83 20.13
CA LEU A 85 11.73 4.61 20.90
C LEU A 85 13.02 4.63 21.74
N PRO A 86 13.04 3.99 22.92
CA PRO A 86 14.25 3.76 23.68
C PRO A 86 15.34 3.08 22.85
N GLN A 87 16.61 3.40 23.12
CA GLN A 87 17.74 2.92 22.33
C GLN A 87 17.79 1.38 22.22
N GLY A 88 17.49 0.66 23.29
CA GLY A 88 17.44 -0.82 23.27
C GLY A 88 16.41 -1.37 22.28
N ALA A 89 15.20 -0.80 22.26
CA ALA A 89 14.15 -1.19 21.33
C ALA A 89 14.48 -0.83 19.86
N ARG A 90 15.22 0.25 19.63
CA ARG A 90 15.69 0.62 18.29
C ARG A 90 16.73 -0.36 17.76
N LEU A 91 17.66 -0.82 18.62
CA LEU A 91 18.71 -1.78 18.25
C LEU A 91 18.11 -3.15 17.92
N GLU A 92 17.17 -3.65 18.73
CA GLU A 92 16.47 -4.92 18.43
C GLU A 92 15.79 -4.89 17.06
N ILE A 93 15.13 -3.78 16.70
CA ILE A 93 14.47 -3.62 15.40
C ILE A 93 15.49 -3.48 14.25
N ALA A 94 16.63 -2.83 14.49
CA ALA A 94 17.70 -2.68 13.49
C ALA A 94 18.35 -4.02 13.16
N ASP A 95 18.58 -4.88 14.16
CA ASP A 95 19.17 -6.21 13.98
C ASP A 95 18.29 -7.12 13.10
N PHE A 96 16.95 -6.99 13.16
CA PHE A 96 16.04 -7.72 12.25
C PHE A 96 16.10 -7.22 10.79
N SER A 97 16.60 -6.01 10.54
CA SER A 97 16.73 -5.47 9.18
C SER A 97 17.96 -6.00 8.43
N GLU A 98 19.03 -6.37 9.16
CA GLU A 98 20.26 -6.95 8.61
C GLU A 98 20.14 -8.47 8.40
N ALA A 99 19.28 -9.16 9.15
CA ALA A 99 19.10 -10.62 9.06
C ALA A 99 18.31 -11.10 7.80
N GLY A 100 18.00 -10.23 6.84
CA GLY A 100 17.04 -10.51 5.77
C GLY A 100 17.48 -10.22 4.32
N VAL A 101 18.73 -9.84 4.06
CA VAL A 101 19.24 -9.70 2.68
C VAL A 101 20.18 -10.86 2.38
N PRO A 102 19.78 -11.89 1.62
CA PRO A 102 20.74 -12.85 1.11
C PRO A 102 21.70 -12.12 0.15
N ALA A 103 23.00 -12.30 0.38
CA ALA A 103 24.07 -11.86 -0.50
C ALA A 103 23.98 -12.47 -1.90
#